data_AF-A0A838V5Y6-F1
#
_entry.id   AF-A0A838V5Y6-F1
#
_cell.length_a   1.000
_cell.length_b   1.000
_cell.length_c   1.000
_cell.angle_alpha   90.00
_cell.angle_beta   90.00
_cell.angle_gamma   90.00
#
_symmetry.space_group_name_H-M   'P 1'
#
loop_
_entity.id
_entity.type
_entity.pdbx_description
1 polymer ?
#
loop_
_entity_poly.entity_id
_entity_poly.type
_entity_poly.pdbx_seq_one_letter_code
_entity_poly.pdbx_strand_id
1 'polypeptide(L)'
;MSLPPDLRLALDRALSVSRGSDGGGASSSVDSGASWDVYTHGYSHLKELAPTTELRALQYAEDAKLGEGKRSRTALAPEYVERYTEEILDRIDFEPILRWVGASRAALLCVERDPEACHRSLVAARLASAQGFAVEDLRPPE
;
A
#
# COMPACT_ATOMS: atom_id res chain seq x y z
N MET A 1 -1.32 -1.21 -25.20
CA MET A 1 -0.14 -0.80 -24.42
C MET A 1 -0.20 -1.58 -23.11
N SER A 2 0.67 -2.58 -22.98
CA SER A 2 0.70 -3.49 -21.82
C SER A 2 1.61 -2.90 -20.75
N LEU A 3 1.08 -2.71 -19.54
CA LEU A 3 1.89 -2.47 -18.34
C LEU A 3 2.75 -3.72 -18.08
N PRO A 4 4.02 -3.58 -17.66
CA PRO A 4 4.83 -4.72 -17.31
C PRO A 4 4.28 -5.40 -16.03
N PRO A 5 4.39 -6.73 -15.91
CA PRO A 5 4.22 -7.39 -14.63
C PRO A 5 5.42 -6.95 -13.76
N ASP A 6 5.27 -6.56 -12.50
CA ASP A 6 5.51 -7.44 -11.35
C ASP A 6 5.30 -6.64 -10.05
N LEU A 7 4.61 -7.27 -9.09
CA LEU A 7 4.52 -7.02 -7.63
C LEU A 7 4.03 -5.64 -7.15
N ARG A 8 3.22 -5.63 -6.06
CA ARG A 8 2.97 -4.56 -5.06
C ARG A 8 1.48 -4.24 -4.88
N LEU A 9 0.96 -4.23 -3.66
CA LEU A 9 -0.43 -3.84 -3.33
C LEU A 9 -0.75 -2.45 -3.89
N ALA A 10 -1.90 -2.25 -4.55
CA ALA A 10 -2.34 -0.94 -5.06
C ALA A 10 -3.49 -0.36 -4.23
N LEU A 11 -3.45 0.95 -4.03
CA LEU A 11 -4.44 1.75 -3.32
C LEU A 11 -4.95 2.84 -4.27
N ASP A 12 -6.27 2.99 -4.35
CA ASP A 12 -6.94 4.02 -5.15
C ASP A 12 -7.93 4.79 -4.27
N ARG A 13 -8.02 6.11 -4.43
CA ARG A 13 -9.00 6.90 -3.68
C ARG A 13 -10.23 7.05 -4.55
N ALA A 14 -11.28 6.26 -4.28
CA ALA A 14 -12.55 6.40 -4.99
C ALA A 14 -13.15 7.79 -4.68
N LEU A 15 -13.06 8.71 -5.65
CA LEU A 15 -13.69 10.01 -5.60
C LEU A 15 -15.22 9.83 -5.56
N SER A 16 -15.85 9.97 -4.39
CA SER A 16 -17.29 10.27 -4.32
C SER A 16 -17.52 11.76 -4.59
N VAL A 17 -17.40 12.15 -5.86
CA VAL A 17 -17.84 13.48 -6.30
C VAL A 17 -19.36 13.49 -6.36
N SER A 18 -20.01 14.17 -5.41
CA SER A 18 -21.35 14.71 -5.63
C SER A 18 -21.22 15.99 -6.48
N ARG A 19 -21.81 15.95 -7.68
CA ARG A 19 -21.85 17.02 -8.70
C ARG A 19 -22.04 18.43 -8.12
N GLY A 20 -21.18 19.36 -8.54
CA GLY A 20 -21.43 20.79 -8.60
C GLY A 20 -21.00 21.30 -9.98
N SER A 21 -21.89 22.01 -10.67
CA SER A 21 -21.81 22.36 -12.10
C SER A 21 -20.99 23.63 -12.38
N ASP A 22 -20.55 23.71 -13.65
CA ASP A 22 -20.29 24.90 -14.48
C ASP A 22 -18.84 25.42 -14.66
N GLY A 23 -18.35 25.26 -15.92
CA GLY A 23 -17.79 26.40 -16.67
C GLY A 23 -16.34 26.32 -17.21
N GLY A 24 -16.21 26.06 -18.52
CA GLY A 24 -15.45 26.93 -19.45
C GLY A 24 -13.96 26.66 -19.75
N GLY A 25 -13.67 26.18 -20.98
CA GLY A 25 -12.89 26.97 -21.96
C GLY A 25 -11.39 26.71 -22.21
N ALA A 26 -11.14 26.08 -23.37
CA ALA A 26 -10.14 26.41 -24.41
C ALA A 26 -8.65 25.99 -24.30
N SER A 27 -8.14 25.61 -25.48
CA SER A 27 -6.89 24.94 -25.83
C SER A 27 -5.69 25.86 -26.11
N SER A 28 -4.48 25.29 -26.13
CA SER A 28 -3.53 25.51 -27.23
C SER A 28 -2.57 24.33 -27.41
N SER A 29 -2.15 24.11 -28.65
CA SER A 29 -1.23 23.07 -29.13
C SER A 29 0.10 23.73 -29.52
N VAL A 30 1.24 23.08 -29.27
CA VAL A 30 2.38 22.95 -30.21
C VAL A 30 3.29 21.81 -29.77
N ASP A 31 4.05 21.32 -30.75
CA ASP A 31 4.39 19.93 -31.01
C ASP A 31 5.85 19.57 -30.68
N SER A 32 6.09 18.26 -30.58
CA SER A 32 7.31 17.53 -30.96
C SER A 32 8.61 17.70 -30.17
N GLY A 33 8.95 16.63 -29.43
CA GLY A 33 10.33 16.35 -29.04
C GLY A 33 10.40 15.21 -28.04
N ALA A 34 10.38 13.97 -28.53
CA ALA A 34 10.59 12.71 -27.79
C ALA A 34 10.49 12.86 -26.26
N SER A 35 9.25 12.87 -25.75
CA SER A 35 8.98 12.85 -24.31
C SER A 35 9.44 11.49 -23.81
N TRP A 36 10.61 11.44 -23.20
CA TRP A 36 10.78 10.51 -22.10
C TRP A 36 9.79 10.99 -21.06
N ASP A 37 8.58 10.44 -21.06
CA ASP A 37 7.64 10.61 -19.97
C ASP A 37 8.40 10.20 -18.73
N VAL A 38 8.94 11.22 -18.04
CA VAL A 38 9.67 11.06 -16.80
C VAL A 38 8.69 10.31 -15.93
N TYR A 39 8.99 9.06 -15.63
CA TYR A 39 8.15 8.25 -14.77
C TYR A 39 8.23 8.93 -13.39
N THR A 40 7.33 9.88 -13.13
CA THR A 40 7.27 10.77 -11.96
C THR A 40 6.69 10.03 -10.76
N HIS A 41 7.11 8.79 -10.55
CA HIS A 41 6.61 7.99 -9.44
C HIS A 41 7.39 8.39 -8.19
N GLY A 42 6.72 9.09 -7.29
CA GLY A 42 7.26 9.38 -5.96
C GLY A 42 7.49 8.08 -5.19
N TYR A 43 8.57 8.03 -4.42
CA TYR A 43 8.85 6.95 -3.48
C TYR A 43 9.09 7.54 -2.09
N SER A 44 8.43 6.98 -1.08
CA SER A 44 8.65 7.31 0.31
C SER A 44 8.82 6.04 1.14
N HIS A 45 9.84 6.02 2.00
CA HIS A 45 10.07 4.92 2.93
C HIS A 45 9.53 5.32 4.31
N LEU A 46 8.34 4.83 4.63
CA LEU A 46 7.61 5.12 5.86
C LEU A 46 8.08 4.21 7.00
N LYS A 47 9.18 4.61 7.66
CA LYS A 47 9.81 3.82 8.72
C LYS A 47 8.89 3.62 9.92
N GLU A 48 7.99 4.56 10.17
CA GLU A 48 6.98 4.47 11.23
C GLU A 48 6.06 3.26 11.05
N LEU A 49 5.77 2.83 9.83
CA LEU A 49 4.95 1.64 9.54
C LEU A 49 5.77 0.33 9.56
N ALA A 50 7.10 0.41 9.70
CA ALA A 50 7.94 -0.77 9.68
C ALA A 50 7.78 -1.60 10.96
N PRO A 51 7.60 -2.93 10.88
CA PRO A 51 7.56 -3.78 12.05
C PRO A 51 8.85 -3.70 12.88
N THR A 52 8.70 -3.57 14.20
CA THR A 52 9.82 -3.59 15.15
C THR A 52 10.55 -4.93 15.14
N THR A 53 11.72 -4.99 15.78
CA THR A 53 12.49 -6.24 15.88
C THR A 53 11.74 -7.27 16.72
N GLU A 54 11.04 -6.82 17.75
CA GLU A 54 10.25 -7.61 18.67
C GLU A 54 9.06 -8.26 17.95
N LEU A 55 8.32 -7.48 17.16
CA LEU A 55 7.22 -8.01 16.34
C LEU A 55 7.72 -9.02 15.30
N ARG A 56 8.88 -8.75 14.66
CA ARG A 56 9.49 -9.71 13.73
C ARG A 56 9.88 -11.02 14.43
N ALA A 57 10.47 -10.95 15.62
CA ALA A 57 10.84 -12.12 16.41
C ALA A 57 9.62 -12.93 16.83
N LEU A 58 8.53 -12.26 17.23
CA LEU A 58 7.26 -12.90 17.54
C LEU A 58 6.73 -13.70 16.36
N GLN A 59 6.68 -13.10 15.17
CA GLN A 59 6.23 -13.82 13.97
C GLN A 59 7.13 -15.01 13.65
N TYR A 60 8.46 -14.85 13.75
CA TYR A 60 9.39 -15.95 13.47
C TYR A 60 9.25 -17.11 14.47
N ALA A 61 8.92 -16.82 15.73
CA ALA A 61 8.66 -17.86 16.72
C ALA A 61 7.41 -18.66 16.35
N GLU A 62 6.37 -18.00 15.83
CA GLU A 62 5.15 -18.69 15.39
C GLU A 62 5.39 -19.50 14.11
N ASP A 63 6.07 -18.91 13.13
CA ASP A 63 6.48 -19.60 11.90
C ASP A 63 7.25 -20.91 12.23
N ALA A 64 8.18 -20.84 13.19
CA ALA A 64 8.97 -21.99 13.63
C ALA A 64 8.12 -23.09 14.29
N LYS A 65 7.07 -22.74 15.04
CA LYS A 65 6.13 -23.73 15.62
C LYS A 65 5.32 -24.44 14.54
N LEU A 66 4.97 -23.72 13.47
CA LEU A 66 4.18 -24.23 12.35
C LEU A 66 5.04 -24.92 11.27
N GLY A 67 6.37 -24.79 11.36
CA GLY A 67 7.29 -25.31 10.34
C GLY A 67 7.26 -24.52 9.03
N GLU A 68 6.79 -23.26 9.06
CA GLU A 68 6.74 -22.39 7.90
C GLU A 68 8.03 -21.53 7.80
N GLY A 69 8.51 -21.30 6.58
CA GLY A 69 9.58 -20.33 6.33
C GLY A 69 9.01 -18.96 5.98
N LYS A 70 9.81 -17.90 6.13
CA LYS A 70 9.40 -16.52 5.78
C LYS A 70 8.82 -16.38 4.36
N ARG A 71 9.32 -17.14 3.38
CA ARG A 71 8.86 -17.11 1.98
C ARG A 71 7.65 -18.00 1.71
N SER A 72 7.33 -18.92 2.60
CA SER A 72 6.20 -19.85 2.48
C SER A 72 5.07 -19.53 3.46
N ARG A 73 5.25 -18.52 4.32
CA ARG A 73 4.23 -18.06 5.26
C ARG A 73 2.98 -17.66 4.48
N THR A 74 1.84 -18.13 4.95
CA THR A 74 0.53 -17.83 4.34
C THR A 74 -0.29 -16.84 5.17
N ALA A 75 -0.01 -16.72 6.47
CA ALA A 75 -0.75 -15.85 7.37
C ALA A 75 0.14 -15.23 8.46
N LEU A 76 -0.23 -14.04 8.92
CA LEU A 76 0.35 -13.44 10.13
C LEU A 76 -0.13 -14.15 11.41
N ALA A 77 0.74 -14.21 12.41
CA ALA A 77 0.40 -14.71 13.73
C ALA A 77 -0.68 -13.81 14.37
N PRO A 78 -1.69 -14.35 15.07
CA PRO A 78 -2.73 -13.53 15.69
C PRO A 78 -2.18 -12.47 16.64
N GLU A 79 -1.21 -12.84 17.49
CA GLU A 79 -0.55 -11.90 18.42
C GLU A 79 0.26 -10.82 17.67
N TYR A 80 0.80 -11.14 16.49
CA TYR A 80 1.45 -10.13 15.64
C TYR A 80 0.45 -9.09 15.17
N VAL A 81 -0.73 -9.53 14.72
CA VAL A 81 -1.78 -8.65 14.21
C VAL A 81 -2.26 -7.70 15.29
N GLU A 82 -2.54 -8.22 16.49
CA GLU A 82 -2.97 -7.45 17.65
C GLU A 82 -1.93 -6.37 18.00
N ARG A 83 -0.69 -6.79 18.26
CA ARG A 83 0.36 -5.87 18.69
C ARG A 83 0.77 -4.87 17.60
N TYR A 84 0.83 -5.28 16.34
CA TYR A 84 1.09 -4.34 15.23
C TYR A 84 -0.01 -3.28 15.14
N THR A 85 -1.26 -3.66 15.39
CA THR A 85 -2.38 -2.71 15.39
C THR A 85 -2.24 -1.69 16.52
N GLU A 86 -2.06 -2.14 17.77
CA GLU A 86 -2.05 -1.28 18.95
C GLU A 86 -0.77 -0.46 19.10
N GLU A 87 0.38 -1.04 18.75
CA GLU A 87 1.69 -0.41 18.95
C GLU A 87 2.09 0.49 17.79
N ILE A 88 1.56 0.25 16.59
CA ILE A 88 1.95 0.97 15.37
C ILE A 88 0.74 1.66 14.74
N LEU A 89 -0.27 0.92 14.26
CA LEU A 89 -1.35 1.51 13.47
C LEU A 89 -2.21 2.51 14.26
N ASP A 90 -2.44 2.26 15.55
CA ASP A 90 -3.22 3.15 16.41
C ASP A 90 -2.46 4.40 16.86
N ARG A 91 -1.13 4.43 16.65
CA ARG A 91 -0.27 5.53 17.10
C ARG A 91 0.22 6.43 15.97
N ILE A 92 0.05 6.01 14.72
CA ILE A 92 0.50 6.78 13.57
C ILE A 92 -0.53 7.82 13.17
N ASP A 93 -0.04 9.03 12.92
CA ASP A 93 -0.77 10.03 12.16
C ASP A 93 -0.63 9.71 10.66
N PHE A 94 -1.74 9.27 10.04
CA PHE A 94 -1.76 8.96 8.61
C PHE A 94 -1.85 10.21 7.73
N GLU A 95 -2.23 11.36 8.27
CA GLU A 95 -2.53 12.57 7.51
C GLU A 95 -1.35 13.03 6.59
N PRO A 96 -0.06 12.99 7.00
CA PRO A 96 1.05 13.27 6.10
C PRO A 96 1.17 12.29 4.93
N ILE A 97 0.89 11.00 5.18
CA ILE A 97 0.90 9.95 4.15
C ILE A 97 -0.23 10.22 3.16
N LEU A 98 -1.42 10.55 3.65
CA LEU A 98 -2.59 10.87 2.83
C LEU A 98 -2.35 12.08 1.93
N ARG A 99 -1.76 13.15 2.47
CA ARG A 99 -1.39 14.32 1.67
C ARG A 99 -0.35 14.00 0.61
N TRP A 100 0.61 13.14 0.94
CA TRP A 100 1.65 12.73 -0.02
C TRP A 100 1.07 11.88 -1.16
N VAL A 101 0.15 10.96 -0.87
CA VAL A 101 -0.56 10.16 -1.88
C VAL A 101 -1.48 11.04 -2.73
N GLY A 102 -2.19 11.98 -2.09
CA GLY A 102 -3.12 12.89 -2.76
C GLY A 102 -4.23 12.14 -3.49
N ALA A 103 -4.50 12.53 -4.74
CA ALA A 103 -5.46 11.87 -5.63
C ALA A 103 -4.83 10.76 -6.50
N SER A 104 -3.58 10.39 -6.24
CA SER A 104 -2.86 9.40 -7.03
C SER A 104 -3.16 7.99 -6.54
N ARG A 105 -2.99 7.00 -7.43
CA ARG A 105 -2.86 5.62 -7.01
C ARG A 105 -1.51 5.42 -6.33
N ALA A 106 -1.51 4.81 -5.15
CA ALA A 106 -0.30 4.46 -4.43
C ALA A 106 -0.11 2.95 -4.40
N ALA A 107 1.12 2.51 -4.15
CA ALA A 107 1.38 1.10 -3.92
C ALA A 107 2.14 0.87 -2.60
N LEU A 108 1.73 -0.13 -1.83
CA LEU A 108 2.47 -0.60 -0.66
C LEU A 108 3.35 -1.78 -1.06
N LEU A 109 4.63 -1.70 -0.73
CA LEU A 109 5.62 -2.70 -1.13
C LEU A 109 6.03 -3.52 0.09
N CYS A 110 6.18 -4.83 -0.11
CA CYS A 110 6.69 -5.74 0.90
C CYS A 110 7.47 -6.88 0.22
N VAL A 111 8.24 -7.64 0.99
CA VAL A 111 9.07 -8.75 0.44
C VAL A 111 8.31 -10.07 0.36
N GLU A 112 7.22 -10.20 1.10
CA GLU A 112 6.35 -11.37 1.12
C GLU A 112 5.42 -11.40 -0.10
N ARG A 113 5.18 -12.61 -0.62
CA ARG A 113 4.33 -12.86 -1.78
C ARG A 113 2.88 -12.51 -1.50
N ASP A 114 2.32 -13.14 -0.48
CA ASP A 114 0.89 -13.07 -0.17
C ASP A 114 0.60 -11.93 0.82
N PRO A 115 -0.39 -11.04 0.54
CA PRO A 115 -0.76 -9.96 1.45
C PRO A 115 -1.08 -10.42 2.86
N GLU A 116 -1.75 -11.56 2.99
CA GLU A 116 -2.16 -12.18 4.24
C GLU A 116 -0.97 -12.58 5.14
N ALA A 117 0.21 -12.76 4.54
CA ALA A 117 1.43 -13.17 5.22
C ALA A 117 2.29 -11.98 5.73
N CYS A 118 1.88 -10.74 5.48
CA CYS A 118 2.69 -9.56 5.83
C CYS A 118 1.87 -8.36 6.31
N HIS A 119 2.56 -7.43 6.98
CA HIS A 119 1.95 -6.24 7.57
C HIS A 119 1.27 -5.31 6.55
N ARG A 120 1.57 -5.42 5.25
CA ARG A 120 0.98 -4.54 4.23
C ARG A 120 -0.54 -4.66 4.17
N SER A 121 -1.10 -5.85 4.39
CA SER A 121 -2.56 -6.06 4.42
C SER A 121 -3.22 -5.31 5.59
N LEU A 122 -2.56 -5.26 6.75
CA LEU A 122 -3.03 -4.51 7.91
C LEU A 122 -3.05 -3.00 7.65
N VAL A 123 -1.97 -2.47 7.06
CA VAL A 123 -1.88 -1.05 6.66
C VAL A 123 -2.97 -0.73 5.62
N ALA A 124 -3.15 -1.59 4.62
CA ALA A 124 -4.17 -1.42 3.58
C ALA A 124 -5.58 -1.37 4.17
N ALA A 125 -5.90 -2.31 5.08
CA ALA A 125 -7.19 -2.36 5.75
C ALA A 125 -7.46 -1.12 6.59
N ARG A 126 -6.43 -0.58 7.28
CA ARG A 126 -6.53 0.70 8.00
C ARG A 126 -6.83 1.87 7.07
N LEU A 127 -6.12 1.96 5.94
CA LEU A 127 -6.36 3.01 4.94
C LEU A 127 -7.74 2.90 4.29
N ALA A 128 -8.24 1.69 4.07
CA ALA A 128 -9.58 1.46 3.56
C ALA A 128 -10.66 1.91 4.55
N SER A 129 -10.60 1.38 5.78
CA SER A 129 -11.64 1.56 6.79
C SER A 129 -11.69 2.96 7.39
N ALA A 130 -10.53 3.56 7.66
CA ALA A 130 -10.45 4.85 8.33
C ALA A 130 -10.32 6.03 7.36
N GLN A 131 -9.83 5.81 6.13
CA GLN A 131 -9.40 6.89 5.24
C GLN A 131 -10.02 6.85 3.83
N GLY A 132 -10.90 5.87 3.56
CA GLY A 132 -11.73 5.83 2.34
C GLY A 132 -11.00 5.37 1.07
N PHE A 133 -9.91 4.61 1.21
CA PHE A 133 -9.24 4.01 0.05
C PHE A 133 -9.99 2.77 -0.44
N ALA A 134 -10.10 2.64 -1.75
CA ALA A 134 -10.28 1.35 -2.40
C ALA A 134 -8.94 0.62 -2.42
N VAL A 135 -8.97 -0.66 -2.11
CA VAL A 135 -7.77 -1.50 -1.97
C VAL A 135 -7.86 -2.67 -2.93
N GLU A 136 -6.78 -2.92 -3.66
CA GLU A 136 -6.65 -4.06 -4.56
C GLU A 136 -5.33 -4.79 -4.32
N ASP A 137 -5.41 -6.03 -3.83
CA ASP A 137 -4.26 -6.89 -3.62
C ASP A 137 -3.68 -7.38 -4.96
N LEU A 138 -2.46 -6.94 -5.29
CA LEU A 138 -1.74 -7.47 -6.44
C LEU A 138 -1.03 -8.77 -6.06
N ARG A 139 -1.46 -9.87 -6.68
CA ARG A 139 -0.86 -11.19 -6.57
C ARG A 139 -0.11 -11.54 -7.85
N PRO A 140 0.95 -12.37 -7.80
CA PRO A 140 1.59 -12.88 -9.02
C PRO A 140 0.55 -13.62 -9.88
N PRO A 141 0.67 -13.57 -11.22
CA PRO A 141 -0.14 -14.44 -12.07
C PRO A 141 0.13 -15.93 -11.72
N GLU A 142 -0.90 -16.76 -11.87
CA GLU A 142 -0.78 -18.23 -11.73
C GLU A 142 0.05 -18.86 -12.85
#